data_AF-A0A0D3J6R6-F1
#
_entry.id   AF-A0A0D3J6R6-F1
#
_cell.length_a   1.000
_cell.length_b   1.000
_cell.length_c   1.000
_cell.angle_alpha   90.00
_cell.angle_beta   90.00
_cell.angle_gamma   90.00
#
_symmetry.space_group_name_H-M   'P 1'
#
loop_
_entity.id
_entity.type
_entity.pdbx_description
1 polymer ?
#
loop_
_entity_poly.entity_id
_entity_poly.type
_entity_poly.pdbx_seq_one_letter_code
_entity_poly.pdbx_strand_id
1 'polypeptide(L)'
;MGTGASLAVNLVEGGEVVQALDLSQKKAYVLGRSREQADYVVPDESVSRQHAALMHGPPDPPRPGEAHEALLTPWRCRCGWENRPTNGVCGGGRRPYGCGVNRAVGCPDYRPATAAQTSLHVADLGSTKGTFLDTGDGVWRRLQQQTPIRVPPGGRLRLGECETLVVRPAPPSQPAHHPTQSIVPMGAAALAAARAAAASRAAEDDKTSAYRKAMEAAAALVA
;
A
#
# COMPACT_ATOMS: atom_id res chain seq x y z
N MET A 1 -5.42 -20.76 -2.94
CA MET A 1 -4.29 -19.89 -2.52
C MET A 1 -4.87 -18.50 -2.28
N GLY A 2 -4.55 -17.84 -1.16
CA GLY A 2 -5.13 -16.53 -0.88
C GLY A 2 -4.41 -15.42 -1.65
N THR A 3 -5.13 -14.65 -2.45
CA THR A 3 -4.63 -13.39 -3.02
C THR A 3 -4.35 -12.41 -1.88
N GLY A 4 -3.07 -12.18 -1.59
CA GLY A 4 -2.67 -11.00 -0.83
C GLY A 4 -3.03 -9.77 -1.64
N ALA A 5 -3.67 -8.78 -1.01
CA ALA A 5 -3.97 -7.52 -1.69
C ALA A 5 -2.66 -6.76 -1.94
N SER A 6 -2.13 -6.89 -3.15
CA SER A 6 -0.97 -6.13 -3.64
C SER A 6 -1.26 -4.64 -3.52
N LEU A 7 -0.37 -3.89 -2.88
CA LEU A 7 -0.49 -2.44 -2.84
C LEU A 7 -0.27 -1.92 -4.26
N ALA A 8 -1.29 -1.27 -4.81
CA ALA A 8 -1.26 -0.70 -6.14
C ALA A 8 -1.76 0.75 -6.10
N VAL A 9 -1.48 1.51 -7.16
CA VAL A 9 -2.12 2.79 -7.45
C VAL A 9 -2.61 2.81 -8.88
N ASN A 10 -3.76 3.45 -9.10
CA ASN A 10 -4.32 3.69 -10.42
C ASN A 10 -3.98 5.13 -10.83
N LEU A 11 -3.63 5.34 -12.09
CA LEU A 11 -3.64 6.67 -12.68
C LEU A 11 -4.92 6.89 -13.46
N VAL A 12 -5.51 8.05 -13.24
CA VAL A 12 -6.86 8.40 -13.69
C VAL A 12 -6.82 9.71 -14.44
N GLU A 13 -7.29 9.71 -15.69
CA GLU A 13 -7.34 10.86 -16.58
C GLU A 13 -8.76 10.94 -17.17
N GLY A 14 -9.39 12.13 -17.18
CA GLY A 14 -10.80 12.29 -17.55
C GLY A 14 -11.83 11.54 -16.67
N GLY A 15 -11.37 10.79 -15.66
CA GLY A 15 -12.18 9.87 -14.85
C GLY A 15 -11.96 8.38 -15.15
N GLU A 16 -11.26 8.04 -16.25
CA GLU A 16 -10.94 6.65 -16.62
C GLU A 16 -9.56 6.22 -16.11
N VAL A 17 -9.40 4.94 -15.77
CA VAL A 17 -8.12 4.38 -15.32
C VAL A 17 -7.22 4.08 -16.52
N VAL A 18 -6.30 5.00 -16.83
CA VAL A 18 -5.35 4.86 -17.96
C VAL A 18 -4.23 3.85 -17.68
N GLN A 19 -3.83 3.68 -16.41
CA GLN A 19 -2.82 2.69 -16.03
C GLN A 19 -2.97 2.26 -14.56
N ALA A 20 -2.69 0.99 -14.26
CA ALA A 20 -2.48 0.50 -12.91
C ALA A 20 -1.00 0.18 -12.67
N LEU A 21 -0.48 0.55 -11.50
CA LEU A 21 0.89 0.30 -11.07
C LEU A 21 0.89 -0.57 -9.81
N ASP A 22 1.40 -1.79 -9.91
CA ASP A 22 1.73 -2.63 -8.76
C ASP A 22 2.97 -2.06 -8.07
N LEU A 23 2.83 -1.67 -6.80
CA LEU A 23 3.91 -1.12 -6.00
C LEU A 23 4.78 -2.21 -5.37
N SER A 24 4.37 -3.48 -5.34
CA SER A 24 5.10 -4.53 -4.62
C SER A 24 6.54 -4.81 -5.13
N GLN A 25 6.88 -4.34 -6.33
CA GLN A 25 8.18 -4.59 -6.98
C GLN A 25 9.34 -3.72 -6.45
N LYS A 26 9.09 -2.59 -5.77
CA LYS A 26 10.12 -1.67 -5.27
C LYS A 26 9.72 -1.04 -3.93
N LYS A 27 10.70 -0.66 -3.10
CA LYS A 27 10.43 0.07 -1.85
C LYS A 27 9.88 1.48 -2.08
N ALA A 28 10.34 2.15 -3.15
CA ALA A 28 9.88 3.47 -3.55
C ALA A 28 9.84 3.59 -5.09
N TYR A 29 9.05 4.56 -5.58
CA TYR A 29 8.87 4.90 -7.00
C TYR A 29 8.88 6.42 -7.18
N VAL A 30 9.68 6.94 -8.10
CA VAL A 30 9.67 8.36 -8.47
C VAL A 30 8.60 8.62 -9.52
N LEU A 31 7.74 9.61 -9.27
CA LEU A 31 6.78 10.16 -10.23
C LEU A 31 7.37 11.45 -10.82
N GLY A 32 7.25 11.66 -12.13
CA GLY A 32 7.69 12.89 -12.78
C GLY A 32 7.57 12.84 -14.30
N ARG A 33 7.96 13.90 -15.01
CA ARG A 33 7.81 13.94 -16.49
C ARG A 33 8.94 13.30 -17.29
N SER A 34 10.08 12.99 -16.67
CA SER A 34 11.24 12.44 -17.41
C SER A 34 11.31 10.92 -17.33
N ARG A 35 11.33 10.25 -18.49
CA ARG A 35 11.60 8.79 -18.61
C ARG A 35 12.96 8.40 -18.02
N GLU A 36 13.92 9.31 -18.06
CA GLU A 36 15.29 9.11 -17.56
C GLU A 36 15.41 9.25 -16.04
N GLN A 37 14.45 9.89 -15.36
CA GLN A 37 14.57 10.24 -13.93
C GLN A 37 13.43 9.68 -13.06
N ALA A 38 12.26 9.43 -13.64
CA ALA A 38 11.12 8.83 -12.96
C ALA A 38 11.07 7.30 -13.13
N ASP A 39 10.36 6.62 -12.23
CA ASP A 39 9.87 5.25 -12.43
C ASP A 39 8.52 5.24 -13.13
N TYR A 40 7.69 6.26 -12.85
CA TYR A 40 6.41 6.48 -13.52
C TYR A 40 6.38 7.86 -14.18
N VAL A 41 5.96 7.90 -15.44
CA VAL A 41 6.06 9.07 -16.30
C VAL A 41 4.69 9.72 -16.51
N VAL A 42 4.52 10.95 -16.02
CA VAL A 42 3.33 11.79 -16.29
C VAL A 42 3.77 12.88 -17.28
N PRO A 43 3.34 12.84 -18.56
CA PRO A 43 3.89 13.65 -19.65
C PRO A 43 3.30 15.07 -19.70
N ASP A 44 3.39 15.80 -18.58
CA ASP A 44 2.77 17.11 -18.37
C ASP A 44 3.83 18.17 -18.01
N GLU A 45 3.70 19.39 -18.55
CA GLU A 45 4.70 20.45 -18.36
C GLU A 45 4.65 21.14 -16.98
N SER A 46 3.53 21.05 -16.26
CA SER A 46 3.44 21.44 -14.84
C SER A 46 4.17 20.46 -13.92
N VAL A 47 4.45 19.25 -14.41
CA VAL A 47 5.12 18.18 -13.67
C VAL A 47 6.64 18.29 -13.80
N SER A 48 7.34 18.46 -12.68
CA SER A 48 8.81 18.44 -12.63
C SER A 48 9.40 17.07 -13.06
N ARG A 49 10.64 17.05 -13.58
CA ARG A 49 11.30 15.82 -14.10
C ARG A 49 11.35 14.68 -13.08
N GLN A 50 11.66 15.03 -11.84
CA GLN A 50 11.39 14.30 -10.60
C GLN A 50 10.40 15.19 -9.83
N HIS A 51 9.22 14.70 -9.46
CA HIS A 51 8.15 15.52 -8.86
C HIS A 51 7.81 15.06 -7.44
N ALA A 52 7.52 13.77 -7.28
CA ALA A 52 7.16 13.17 -6.02
C ALA A 52 7.73 11.74 -5.92
N ALA A 53 7.90 11.23 -4.71
CA ALA A 53 8.20 9.82 -4.46
C ALA A 53 7.03 9.15 -3.74
N LEU A 54 6.57 8.01 -4.28
CA LEU A 54 5.74 7.06 -3.54
C LEU A 54 6.65 6.09 -2.78
N MET A 55 6.32 5.78 -1.53
CA MET A 55 7.17 5.01 -0.63
C MET A 55 6.33 4.07 0.24
N HIS A 56 6.87 2.89 0.55
CA HIS A 56 6.32 2.03 1.59
C HIS A 56 6.84 2.45 2.96
N GLY A 57 5.95 2.93 3.81
CA GLY A 57 6.21 3.12 5.24
C GLY A 57 6.03 1.82 6.04
N PRO A 58 6.14 1.88 7.38
CA PRO A 58 5.79 0.77 8.25
C PRO A 58 4.34 0.30 8.02
N PRO A 59 3.98 -0.94 8.41
CA PRO A 59 2.58 -1.38 8.38
C PRO A 59 1.69 -0.40 9.17
N ASP A 60 0.49 -0.12 8.65
CA ASP A 60 -0.48 0.69 9.36
C ASP A 60 -0.80 0.07 10.74
N PRO A 61 -0.78 0.83 11.84
CA PRO A 61 -1.23 0.32 13.13
C PRO A 61 -2.72 -0.06 13.03
N PRO A 62 -3.15 -1.19 13.63
CA PRO A 62 -4.55 -1.61 13.61
C PRO A 62 -5.43 -0.51 14.21
N ARG A 63 -6.63 -0.29 13.65
CA ARG A 63 -7.49 0.82 14.08
C ARG A 63 -7.86 0.67 15.57
N PRO A 64 -7.99 1.77 16.33
CA PRO A 64 -8.53 1.73 17.68
C PRO A 64 -9.88 0.99 17.69
N GLY A 65 -9.95 -0.14 18.39
CA GLY A 65 -11.06 -1.09 18.32
C GLY A 65 -10.65 -2.45 17.75
N GLU A 66 -10.20 -2.52 16.49
CA GLU A 66 -9.90 -3.79 15.79
C GLU A 66 -8.84 -4.63 16.52
N ALA A 67 -7.79 -3.98 17.03
CA ALA A 67 -6.76 -4.64 17.83
C ALA A 67 -7.33 -5.29 19.11
N HIS A 68 -8.30 -4.63 19.73
CA HIS A 68 -8.93 -5.08 20.97
C HIS A 68 -9.89 -6.26 20.70
N GLU A 69 -10.70 -6.16 19.65
CA GLU A 69 -11.65 -7.21 19.25
C GLU A 69 -10.94 -8.50 18.78
N ALA A 70 -9.85 -8.37 18.02
CA ALA A 70 -8.98 -9.50 17.67
C ALA A 70 -8.28 -10.13 18.90
N LEU A 71 -8.03 -9.34 19.96
CA LEU A 71 -7.48 -9.83 21.23
C LEU A 71 -8.56 -10.38 22.19
N LEU A 72 -9.85 -10.13 21.93
CA LEU A 72 -10.99 -10.62 22.71
C LEU A 72 -11.73 -11.83 22.09
N THR A 73 -11.40 -12.21 20.86
CA THR A 73 -11.93 -13.42 20.21
C THR A 73 -11.11 -14.68 20.55
N PRO A 74 -11.77 -15.82 20.90
CA PRO A 74 -11.11 -17.12 21.06
C PRO A 74 -10.46 -17.58 19.75
N TRP A 75 -9.45 -18.45 19.83
CA TRP A 75 -8.71 -18.89 18.65
C TRP A 75 -8.37 -20.38 18.65
N ARG A 76 -8.53 -21.07 17.51
CA ARG A 76 -8.18 -22.48 17.37
C ARG A 76 -6.78 -22.64 16.77
N CYS A 77 -5.94 -23.44 17.42
CA CYS A 77 -4.62 -23.77 16.90
C CYS A 77 -4.72 -24.86 15.81
N ARG A 78 -3.73 -24.95 14.92
CA ARG A 78 -3.57 -26.00 13.90
C ARG A 78 -3.53 -27.43 14.48
N CYS A 79 -3.26 -27.59 15.78
CA CYS A 79 -3.37 -28.88 16.50
C CYS A 79 -4.80 -29.17 17.01
N GLY A 80 -5.81 -28.40 16.59
CA GLY A 80 -7.21 -28.50 17.02
C GLY A 80 -7.54 -27.79 18.33
N TRP A 81 -6.53 -27.49 19.17
CA TRP A 81 -6.73 -26.93 20.52
C TRP A 81 -7.37 -25.54 20.50
N GLU A 82 -8.36 -25.34 21.37
CA GLU A 82 -9.09 -24.07 21.50
C GLU A 82 -8.50 -23.20 22.62
N ASN A 83 -8.22 -21.94 22.31
CA ASN A 83 -7.52 -21.03 23.19
C ASN A 83 -8.39 -19.84 23.60
N ARG A 84 -8.21 -19.43 24.86
CA ARG A 84 -8.76 -18.16 25.36
C ARG A 84 -8.14 -16.99 24.59
N PRO A 85 -8.86 -15.87 24.42
CA PRO A 85 -8.38 -14.73 23.63
C PRO A 85 -7.01 -14.20 24.10
N THR A 86 -6.82 -14.14 25.42
CA THR A 86 -5.60 -13.69 26.10
C THR A 86 -4.42 -14.67 26.03
N ASN A 87 -4.59 -15.88 25.47
CA ASN A 87 -3.48 -16.81 25.28
C ASN A 87 -2.58 -16.36 24.10
N GLY A 88 -1.36 -15.90 24.39
CA GLY A 88 -0.33 -15.67 23.37
C GLY A 88 0.32 -16.96 22.82
N VAL A 89 0.10 -18.11 23.47
CA VAL A 89 0.62 -19.44 23.10
C VAL A 89 -0.46 -20.51 23.22
N CYS A 90 -0.40 -21.54 22.38
CA CYS A 90 -1.38 -22.62 22.37
C CYS A 90 -1.32 -23.46 23.65
N GLY A 91 -2.44 -23.54 24.37
CA GLY A 91 -2.54 -24.14 25.71
C GLY A 91 -2.43 -23.13 26.85
N GLY A 92 -2.04 -21.88 26.56
CA GLY A 92 -1.70 -20.88 27.57
C GLY A 92 -0.31 -21.07 28.17
N GLY A 93 0.07 -20.22 29.12
CA GLY A 93 1.43 -20.17 29.67
C GLY A 93 1.85 -21.34 30.58
N ARG A 94 1.05 -22.40 30.71
CA ARG A 94 1.35 -23.58 31.53
C ARG A 94 1.05 -24.87 30.77
N ARG A 95 2.09 -25.70 30.57
CA ARG A 95 1.97 -27.11 30.16
C ARG A 95 1.12 -27.87 31.21
N PRO A 96 0.42 -28.97 30.86
CA PRO A 96 0.59 -29.82 29.68
C PRO A 96 -0.30 -29.50 28.46
N TYR A 97 -1.14 -28.46 28.52
CA TYR A 97 -2.16 -28.22 27.51
C TYR A 97 -1.61 -27.68 26.18
N GLY A 98 -2.30 -27.97 25.07
CA GLY A 98 -1.97 -27.48 23.73
C GLY A 98 -0.62 -27.98 23.19
N CYS A 99 -0.14 -27.34 22.12
CA CYS A 99 1.18 -27.63 21.52
C CYS A 99 2.26 -26.58 21.86
N GLY A 100 1.95 -25.55 22.66
CA GLY A 100 2.88 -24.48 23.04
C GLY A 100 3.24 -23.47 21.93
N VAL A 101 2.81 -23.68 20.68
CA VAL A 101 3.11 -22.77 19.56
C VAL A 101 2.46 -21.40 19.77
N ASN A 102 3.20 -20.33 19.50
CA ASN A 102 2.74 -18.94 19.59
C ASN A 102 1.51 -18.69 18.69
N ARG A 103 0.53 -17.87 19.14
CA ARG A 103 -0.69 -17.51 18.39
C ARG A 103 -0.39 -17.06 16.95
N ALA A 104 0.70 -16.31 16.75
CA ALA A 104 1.16 -15.79 15.45
C ALA A 104 1.58 -16.85 14.43
N VAL A 105 1.89 -18.08 14.88
CA VAL A 105 2.30 -19.21 14.02
C VAL A 105 1.26 -20.33 14.07
N GLY A 106 0.68 -20.55 15.24
CA GLY A 106 -0.13 -21.71 15.57
C GLY A 106 -1.59 -21.63 15.12
N CYS A 107 -2.16 -20.45 14.90
CA CYS A 107 -3.55 -20.31 14.47
C CYS A 107 -3.61 -20.10 12.93
N PRO A 108 -4.36 -20.92 12.16
CA PRO A 108 -4.40 -20.78 10.71
C PRO A 108 -5.17 -19.53 10.26
N ASP A 109 -6.21 -19.15 11.00
CA ASP A 109 -7.08 -18.00 10.70
C ASP A 109 -6.56 -16.69 11.33
N TYR A 110 -5.60 -16.78 12.28
CA TYR A 110 -4.83 -15.64 12.72
C TYR A 110 -3.84 -15.26 11.61
N ARG A 111 -4.31 -14.44 10.68
CA ARG A 111 -3.43 -13.44 10.09
C ARG A 111 -2.90 -12.59 11.26
N PRO A 112 -1.61 -12.66 11.63
CA PRO A 112 -1.05 -11.63 12.49
C PRO A 112 -1.24 -10.28 11.81
N ALA A 113 -1.34 -9.21 12.60
CA ALA A 113 -1.37 -7.84 12.07
C ALA A 113 -0.09 -7.46 11.30
N THR A 114 0.94 -8.33 11.22
CA THR A 114 2.08 -8.20 10.30
C THR A 114 1.75 -8.58 8.85
N ALA A 115 0.53 -9.07 8.57
CA ALA A 115 -0.07 -9.05 7.24
C ALA A 115 -0.83 -7.73 6.96
N ALA A 116 -0.68 -6.71 7.81
CA ALA A 116 -1.12 -5.36 7.49
C ALA A 116 -0.45 -4.87 6.20
N GLN A 117 -1.24 -4.15 5.40
CA GLN A 117 -0.72 -3.48 4.22
C GLN A 117 0.35 -2.49 4.65
N THR A 118 1.49 -2.51 3.96
CA THR A 118 2.51 -1.46 4.06
C THR A 118 1.83 -0.12 3.77
N SER A 119 2.04 0.86 4.66
CA SER A 119 1.41 2.16 4.52
C SER A 119 1.98 2.90 3.31
N LEU A 120 1.13 3.36 2.40
CA LEU A 120 1.59 4.20 1.30
C LEU A 120 1.90 5.60 1.83
N HIS A 121 3.09 6.10 1.54
CA HIS A 121 3.52 7.47 1.79
C HIS A 121 3.87 8.16 0.48
N VAL A 122 3.71 9.48 0.45
CA VAL A 122 4.14 10.37 -0.64
C VAL A 122 5.02 11.47 -0.08
N ALA A 123 6.09 11.86 -0.78
CA ALA A 123 6.83 13.09 -0.50
C ALA A 123 7.00 13.90 -1.79
N ASP A 124 6.83 15.22 -1.72
CA ASP A 124 7.19 16.13 -2.80
C ASP A 124 8.72 16.29 -2.86
N LEU A 125 9.33 16.14 -4.02
CA LEU A 125 10.79 16.12 -4.18
C LEU A 125 11.43 17.50 -4.39
N GLY A 126 10.69 18.58 -4.16
CA GLY A 126 11.09 19.94 -4.53
C GLY A 126 10.42 20.41 -5.82
N SER A 127 9.19 19.97 -6.09
CA SER A 127 8.49 20.26 -7.34
C SER A 127 8.11 21.74 -7.47
N THR A 128 8.17 22.26 -8.70
CA THR A 128 7.95 23.68 -8.98
C THR A 128 6.51 24.11 -8.71
N LYS A 129 5.55 23.28 -9.10
CA LYS A 129 4.10 23.55 -8.98
C LYS A 129 3.48 22.96 -7.70
N GLY A 130 4.15 22.01 -7.05
CA GLY A 130 3.70 21.37 -5.82
C GLY A 130 2.91 20.08 -6.06
N THR A 131 3.15 19.08 -5.21
CA THR A 131 2.29 17.91 -5.04
C THR A 131 1.11 18.27 -4.15
N PHE A 132 -0.08 17.76 -4.48
CA PHE A 132 -1.29 17.90 -3.67
C PHE A 132 -1.87 16.52 -3.31
N LEU A 133 -2.42 16.40 -2.10
CA LEU A 133 -3.14 15.22 -1.61
C LEU A 133 -4.56 15.61 -1.21
N ASP A 134 -5.52 14.82 -1.63
CA ASP A 134 -6.88 14.74 -1.07
C ASP A 134 -6.97 13.43 -0.26
N THR A 135 -7.43 13.51 0.99
CA THR A 135 -7.47 12.36 1.91
C THR A 135 -8.75 11.53 1.81
N GLY A 136 -9.62 11.84 0.84
CA GLY A 136 -10.98 11.30 0.73
C GLY A 136 -12.05 12.29 1.23
N ASP A 137 -11.62 13.46 1.69
CA ASP A 137 -12.45 14.59 2.12
C ASP A 137 -12.80 15.54 0.96
N GLY A 138 -12.23 15.33 -0.23
CA GLY A 138 -12.45 16.17 -1.42
C GLY A 138 -11.65 17.47 -1.41
N VAL A 139 -10.85 17.72 -0.36
CA VAL A 139 -10.09 18.96 -0.16
C VAL A 139 -8.64 18.73 -0.54
N TRP A 140 -8.20 19.35 -1.64
CA TRP A 140 -6.81 19.29 -2.09
C TRP A 140 -5.88 20.12 -1.19
N ARG A 141 -4.95 19.46 -0.52
CA ARG A 141 -3.95 20.08 0.37
C ARG A 141 -2.57 19.97 -0.27
N ARG A 142 -1.86 21.10 -0.41
CA ARG A 142 -0.46 21.09 -0.92
C ARG A 142 0.45 20.46 0.12
N LEU A 143 1.33 19.56 -0.30
CA LEU A 143 2.31 18.93 0.58
C LEU A 143 3.47 19.87 0.89
N GLN A 144 4.11 19.68 2.05
CA GLN A 144 5.43 20.25 2.30
C GLN A 144 6.50 19.47 1.52
N GLN A 145 7.53 20.18 1.05
CA GLN A 145 8.63 19.56 0.31
C GLN A 145 9.47 18.68 1.23
N GLN A 146 9.86 17.50 0.74
CA GLN A 146 10.68 16.49 1.40
C GLN A 146 10.09 15.87 2.69
N THR A 147 8.92 16.31 3.16
CA THR A 147 8.16 15.69 4.26
C THR A 147 7.29 14.55 3.73
N PRO A 148 7.49 13.27 4.13
CA PRO A 148 6.59 12.19 3.76
C PRO A 148 5.25 12.31 4.48
N ILE A 149 4.16 12.16 3.74
CA ILE A 149 2.79 12.21 4.23
C ILE A 149 2.07 10.94 3.82
N ARG A 150 1.31 10.34 4.74
CA ARG A 150 0.58 9.08 4.53
C ARG A 150 -0.58 9.27 3.57
N VAL A 151 -0.64 8.45 2.52
CA VAL A 151 -1.77 8.37 1.57
C VAL A 151 -2.78 7.34 2.08
N PRO A 152 -3.97 7.74 2.56
CA PRO A 152 -4.99 6.78 3.00
C PRO A 152 -5.54 5.98 1.80
N PRO A 153 -6.12 4.79 2.02
CA PRO A 153 -6.92 4.12 0.99
C PRO A 153 -8.09 5.01 0.55
N GLY A 154 -8.32 5.13 -0.76
CA GLY A 154 -9.22 6.12 -1.35
C GLY A 154 -8.58 7.50 -1.59
N GLY A 155 -7.40 7.76 -1.02
CA GLY A 155 -6.67 9.02 -1.19
C GLY A 155 -6.21 9.25 -2.63
N ARG A 156 -6.22 10.53 -3.05
CA ARG A 156 -5.93 10.97 -4.41
C ARG A 156 -4.77 11.96 -4.40
N LEU A 157 -3.85 11.83 -5.34
CA LEU A 157 -2.71 12.73 -5.53
C LEU A 157 -2.84 13.48 -6.85
N ARG A 158 -2.45 14.75 -6.86
CA ARG A 158 -2.27 15.55 -8.08
C ARG A 158 -0.84 16.10 -8.12
N LEU A 159 -0.21 16.02 -9.29
CA LEU A 159 1.14 16.52 -9.51
C LEU A 159 1.07 17.87 -10.24
N GLY A 160 1.36 18.96 -9.53
CA GLY A 160 1.25 20.31 -10.09
C GLY A 160 -0.18 20.67 -10.47
N GLU A 161 -0.35 21.09 -11.72
CA GLU A 161 -1.62 21.51 -12.32
C GLU A 161 -2.22 20.44 -13.25
N CYS A 162 -1.54 19.30 -13.43
CA CYS A 162 -1.98 18.19 -14.26
C CYS A 162 -3.33 17.61 -13.82
N GLU A 163 -4.19 17.24 -14.77
CA GLU A 163 -5.48 16.58 -14.50
C GLU A 163 -5.33 15.09 -14.14
N THR A 164 -4.20 14.46 -14.51
CA THR A 164 -3.93 13.05 -14.16
C THR A 164 -3.78 12.88 -12.65
N LEU A 165 -4.68 12.11 -12.04
CA LEU A 165 -4.67 11.79 -10.61
C LEU A 165 -4.02 10.43 -10.35
N VAL A 166 -3.20 10.32 -9.30
CA VAL A 166 -2.75 9.02 -8.78
C VAL A 166 -3.63 8.65 -7.59
N VAL A 167 -4.42 7.58 -7.72
CA VAL A 167 -5.42 7.15 -6.74
C VAL A 167 -4.94 5.87 -6.06
N ARG A 168 -4.85 5.87 -4.72
CA ARG A 168 -4.75 4.62 -3.96
C ARG A 168 -6.15 4.02 -3.87
N PRO A 169 -6.47 2.89 -4.54
CA PRO A 169 -7.79 2.30 -4.44
C PRO A 169 -8.12 1.97 -2.98
N ALA A 170 -9.37 2.16 -2.58
CA ALA A 170 -9.85 1.58 -1.34
C ALA A 170 -9.73 0.05 -1.43
N PRO A 171 -9.44 -0.68 -0.34
CA PRO A 171 -9.65 -2.11 -0.34
C PRO A 171 -11.11 -2.38 -0.71
N PRO A 172 -11.43 -3.43 -1.49
CA PRO A 172 -12.81 -3.79 -1.73
C PRO A 172 -13.49 -3.99 -0.37
N SER A 173 -14.53 -3.21 -0.11
CA SER A 173 -15.38 -3.43 1.05
C SER A 173 -15.83 -4.88 1.00
N GLN A 174 -15.51 -5.66 2.05
CA GLN A 174 -16.04 -7.01 2.15
C GLN A 174 -17.55 -6.90 1.99
N PRO A 175 -18.18 -7.64 1.07
CA PRO A 175 -19.62 -7.58 0.91
C PRO A 175 -20.22 -7.93 2.26
N ALA A 176 -20.95 -6.97 2.84
CA ALA A 176 -21.61 -7.18 4.12
C ALA A 176 -22.40 -8.49 4.03
N HIS A 177 -22.25 -9.39 5.02
CA HIS A 177 -22.74 -10.76 4.96
C HIS A 177 -24.27 -10.81 4.92
N HIS A 178 -24.86 -10.51 3.77
CA HIS A 178 -26.24 -10.80 3.46
C HIS A 178 -26.45 -12.32 3.51
N PRO A 179 -27.51 -12.80 4.16
CA PRO A 179 -27.80 -14.23 4.23
C PRO A 179 -27.97 -14.79 2.82
N THR A 180 -27.28 -15.91 2.55
CA THR A 180 -27.11 -16.46 1.21
C THR A 180 -28.44 -16.76 0.52
N GLN A 181 -28.67 -16.14 -0.64
CA GLN A 181 -29.56 -16.67 -1.67
C GLN A 181 -28.71 -17.22 -2.83
N SER A 182 -29.08 -18.40 -3.33
CA SER A 182 -28.27 -19.18 -4.27
C SER A 182 -28.64 -18.87 -5.71
N ILE A 183 -27.68 -18.35 -6.50
CA ILE A 183 -27.79 -18.12 -7.94
C ILE A 183 -26.48 -18.56 -8.62
N VAL A 184 -26.58 -19.10 -9.85
CA VAL A 184 -25.52 -19.78 -10.62
C VAL A 184 -24.75 -18.84 -11.60
N PRO A 185 -23.55 -19.23 -12.12
CA PRO A 185 -22.54 -18.28 -12.59
C PRO A 185 -22.25 -18.21 -14.11
N MET A 186 -21.67 -17.07 -14.52
CA MET A 186 -20.80 -16.82 -15.69
C MET A 186 -19.77 -15.72 -15.30
N GLY A 187 -18.63 -15.47 -15.95
CA GLY A 187 -18.02 -16.04 -17.15
C GLY A 187 -16.48 -15.83 -17.17
N ALA A 188 -15.92 -15.13 -18.17
CA ALA A 188 -14.48 -14.85 -18.35
C ALA A 188 -14.27 -13.46 -19.05
N ALA A 189 -13.07 -12.88 -19.24
CA ALA A 189 -11.67 -13.33 -19.03
C ALA A 189 -10.82 -12.28 -18.24
N ALA A 190 -9.62 -11.73 -18.58
CA ALA A 190 -8.72 -11.75 -19.76
C ALA A 190 -7.23 -11.46 -19.36
N LEU A 191 -6.31 -11.32 -20.33
CA LEU A 191 -4.84 -11.14 -20.20
C LEU A 191 -4.32 -10.05 -21.19
N ALA A 192 -3.06 -9.56 -21.22
CA ALA A 192 -1.99 -9.27 -20.22
C ALA A 192 -0.70 -8.85 -20.99
N ALA A 193 0.14 -7.90 -20.52
CA ALA A 193 1.34 -7.45 -21.27
C ALA A 193 2.48 -6.81 -20.45
N ALA A 194 3.76 -7.11 -20.79
CA ALA A 194 4.96 -6.28 -20.52
C ALA A 194 6.23 -6.82 -21.24
N ARG A 195 6.96 -5.98 -22.02
CA ARG A 195 8.38 -6.21 -22.41
C ARG A 195 9.01 -5.03 -23.17
N ALA A 196 10.10 -4.46 -22.66
CA ALA A 196 11.28 -3.92 -23.40
C ALA A 196 12.17 -3.08 -22.45
N ALA A 197 13.49 -3.29 -22.45
CA ALA A 197 14.47 -2.44 -21.74
C ALA A 197 15.90 -2.63 -22.28
N ALA A 198 16.58 -1.54 -22.68
CA ALA A 198 18.00 -1.54 -23.09
C ALA A 198 18.61 -0.12 -23.21
N ALA A 199 18.60 0.71 -22.15
CA ALA A 199 19.23 2.04 -22.15
C ALA A 199 19.49 2.58 -20.73
N SER A 200 20.46 2.02 -20.00
CA SER A 200 20.68 2.34 -18.57
C SER A 200 22.15 2.25 -18.16
N ARG A 201 22.87 3.40 -18.17
CA ARG A 201 24.11 3.63 -17.40
C ARG A 201 24.20 5.08 -16.90
N ALA A 202 24.11 6.08 -17.78
CA ALA A 202 24.17 7.50 -17.38
C ALA A 202 22.93 7.98 -16.60
N ALA A 203 21.75 7.41 -16.86
CA ALA A 203 20.51 7.76 -16.17
C ALA A 203 20.40 7.18 -14.74
N GLU A 204 21.30 6.28 -14.35
CA GLU A 204 21.16 5.50 -13.11
C GLU A 204 21.69 6.26 -11.87
N ASP A 205 22.69 7.13 -12.06
CA ASP A 205 23.26 7.97 -11.00
C ASP A 205 22.28 9.06 -10.51
N ASP A 206 21.51 9.68 -11.42
CA ASP A 206 20.52 10.70 -11.05
C ASP A 206 19.28 10.07 -10.38
N LYS A 207 18.81 8.91 -10.87
CA LYS A 207 17.80 8.11 -10.15
C LYS A 207 18.28 7.71 -8.75
N THR A 208 19.57 7.41 -8.59
CA THR A 208 20.18 7.12 -7.28
C THR A 208 20.14 8.33 -6.34
N SER A 209 20.27 9.56 -6.85
CA SER A 209 20.11 10.79 -6.06
C SER A 209 18.67 10.98 -5.57
N ALA A 210 17.68 10.81 -6.47
CA ALA A 210 16.26 10.88 -6.13
C ALA A 210 15.86 9.80 -5.10
N TYR A 211 16.28 8.57 -5.34
CA TYR A 211 16.01 7.43 -4.48
C TYR A 211 16.69 7.56 -3.11
N ARG A 212 17.92 8.11 -3.04
CA ARG A 212 18.59 8.41 -1.78
C ARG A 212 17.78 9.39 -0.94
N LYS A 213 17.34 10.53 -1.50
CA LYS A 213 16.50 11.51 -0.79
C LYS A 213 15.18 10.91 -0.30
N ALA A 214 14.53 10.08 -1.13
CA ALA A 214 13.32 9.36 -0.73
C ALA A 214 13.59 8.38 0.42
N MET A 215 14.69 7.63 0.38
CA MET A 215 15.08 6.69 1.44
C MET A 215 15.52 7.40 2.74
N GLU A 216 16.17 8.56 2.65
CA GLU A 216 16.52 9.41 3.80
C GLU A 216 15.26 9.97 4.47
N ALA A 217 14.32 10.50 3.68
CA ALA A 217 13.02 10.95 4.18
C ALA A 217 12.19 9.80 4.77
N ALA A 218 12.22 8.60 4.17
CA ALA A 218 11.56 7.42 4.71
C ALA A 218 12.23 6.89 5.99
N ALA A 219 13.55 7.00 6.13
CA ALA A 219 14.27 6.63 7.36
C ALA A 219 13.89 7.55 8.54
N ALA A 220 13.63 8.83 8.27
CA ALA A 220 13.13 9.79 9.26
C ALA A 220 11.70 9.51 9.77
N LEU A 221 10.98 8.51 9.22
CA LEU A 221 9.70 8.00 9.75
C LEU A 221 9.87 6.87 10.78
N VAL A 222 11.11 6.41 11.02
CA VAL A 222 11.41 5.18 11.80
C VAL A 222 12.36 5.47 12.98
N ALA A 223 12.79 6.73 13.14
CA ALA A 223 13.64 7.22 14.22
C ALA A 223 12.83 7.95 15.30
#